data_AF-A0A822GVC5-F1
#
_entry.id   AF-A0A822GVC5-F1
#
_cell.length_a   1.000
_cell.length_b   1.000
_cell.length_c   1.000
_cell.angle_alpha   90.00
_cell.angle_beta   90.00
_cell.angle_gamma   90.00
#
_symmetry.space_group_name_H-M   'P 1'
#
loop_
_entity.id
_entity.type
_entity.pdbx_description
1 polymer ?
#
loop_
_entity_poly.entity_id
_entity_poly.type
_entity_poly.pdbx_seq_one_letter_code
_entity_poly.pdbx_strand_id
1 'polypeptide(L)'
;SPNPISRRNENTSSSSVISTLKRRPIAADRTNTLRDYNERLEGRDLLNLVVVGHVDAGKSTLMGHVLVKLKVVDDRTMHKNKTEAARLGKDSFSFAFVLDESEEERQRGVTMDIAQAQFKTKTKIVNLVDAPGHKGNSKKKTKSHLFPSIGN
;
A
#
# COMPACT_ATOMS: atom_id res chain seq x y z
N SER A 1 44.59 16.85 -56.77
CA SER A 1 43.53 17.54 -57.52
C SER A 1 42.16 17.16 -56.96
N PRO A 2 41.10 17.98 -57.15
CA PRO A 2 40.19 18.34 -56.05
C PRO A 2 38.84 17.60 -55.90
N ASN A 3 38.25 17.78 -54.71
CA ASN A 3 36.84 17.60 -54.27
C ASN A 3 35.83 18.51 -55.03
N PRO A 4 34.52 18.64 -54.67
CA PRO A 4 33.60 17.88 -53.76
C PRO A 4 32.26 17.43 -54.49
N ILE A 5 31.16 16.91 -53.89
CA ILE A 5 30.08 17.59 -53.12
C ILE A 5 28.94 16.60 -52.71
N SER A 6 28.52 16.64 -51.42
CA SER A 6 27.16 16.34 -50.85
C SER A 6 26.52 14.94 -51.07
N ARG A 7 25.86 14.30 -50.07
CA ARG A 7 24.98 14.82 -49.00
C ARG A 7 25.05 14.00 -47.70
N ARG A 8 24.96 14.71 -46.56
CA ARG A 8 24.17 14.50 -45.31
C ARG A 8 23.73 13.07 -44.90
N ASN A 9 23.54 12.70 -43.63
CA ASN A 9 23.70 13.29 -42.28
C ASN A 9 23.49 12.11 -41.28
N GLU A 10 23.89 12.11 -40.01
CA GLU A 10 24.75 13.00 -39.20
C GLU A 10 25.26 12.17 -37.99
N ASN A 11 26.43 12.48 -37.44
CA ASN A 11 26.92 11.92 -36.17
C ASN A 11 27.79 12.99 -35.46
N THR A 12 27.14 14.05 -35.00
CA THR A 12 27.80 15.19 -34.33
C THR A 12 27.80 15.02 -32.82
N SER A 13 29.01 14.80 -32.29
CA SER A 13 29.36 14.94 -30.88
C SER A 13 28.72 16.19 -30.26
N SER A 14 27.83 16.01 -29.28
CA SER A 14 27.24 17.09 -28.48
C SER A 14 27.52 16.84 -26.99
N SER A 15 28.77 17.12 -26.62
CA SER A 15 29.36 16.98 -25.29
C SER A 15 28.87 18.02 -24.28
N SER A 16 27.55 18.18 -24.12
CA SER A 16 26.97 19.32 -23.37
C SER A 16 25.79 19.00 -22.44
N VAL A 17 25.16 17.82 -22.51
CA VAL A 17 23.98 17.50 -21.67
C VAL A 17 24.28 17.00 -20.24
N ILE A 18 25.54 16.76 -19.88
CA ILE A 18 25.96 16.43 -18.49
C ILE A 18 26.68 17.63 -17.84
N SER A 19 26.18 18.84 -18.11
CA SER A 19 26.51 20.04 -17.36
C SER A 19 25.24 20.56 -16.67
N THR A 20 25.35 20.87 -15.38
CA THR A 20 24.28 21.52 -14.56
C THR A 20 23.21 20.62 -13.91
N LEU A 21 23.53 19.38 -13.55
CA LEU A 21 22.97 18.80 -12.31
C LEU A 21 23.71 19.43 -11.10
N LYS A 22 23.40 20.70 -10.85
CA LYS A 22 23.92 21.50 -9.74
C LYS A 22 23.47 20.83 -8.44
N ARG A 23 24.35 20.04 -7.80
CA ARG A 23 24.08 19.34 -6.53
C ARG A 23 23.54 20.35 -5.53
N ARG A 24 22.23 20.29 -5.25
CA ARG A 24 21.59 21.13 -4.23
C ARG A 24 22.22 20.79 -2.87
N PRO A 25 22.42 21.77 -1.99
CA PRO A 25 22.99 21.50 -0.67
C PRO A 25 22.07 20.54 0.10
N ILE A 26 22.64 19.42 0.56
CA ILE A 26 21.92 18.31 1.22
C ILE A 26 21.10 18.78 2.43
N ALA A 27 21.49 19.89 3.06
CA ALA A 27 20.75 20.52 4.15
C ALA A 27 19.37 21.06 3.73
N ALA A 28 19.26 21.69 2.55
CA ALA A 28 17.99 22.27 2.07
C ALA A 28 16.99 21.19 1.63
N ASP A 29 17.50 20.07 1.12
CA ASP A 29 16.72 18.89 0.72
C ASP A 29 16.03 18.22 1.92
N ARG A 30 16.77 18.07 3.03
CA ARG A 30 16.22 17.57 4.30
C ARG A 30 15.10 18.46 4.86
N THR A 31 15.26 19.79 4.82
CA THR A 31 14.22 20.70 5.32
C THR A 31 12.94 20.66 4.49
N ASN A 32 13.03 20.46 3.18
CA ASN A 32 11.84 20.29 2.34
C ASN A 32 11.17 18.95 2.60
N THR A 33 11.97 17.87 2.65
CA THR A 33 11.47 16.51 2.91
C THR A 33 10.73 16.40 4.25
N LEU A 34 11.22 17.05 5.31
CA LEU A 34 10.57 17.07 6.62
C LEU A 34 9.28 17.89 6.63
N ARG A 35 9.18 18.99 5.85
CA ARG A 35 7.93 19.75 5.67
C ARG A 35 6.91 18.93 4.90
N ASP A 36 7.29 18.42 3.73
CA ASP A 36 6.44 17.59 2.88
C ASP A 36 5.90 16.37 3.66
N TYR A 37 6.70 15.79 4.55
CA TYR A 37 6.30 14.70 5.43
C TYR A 37 5.30 15.15 6.51
N ASN A 38 5.59 16.21 7.25
CA ASN A 38 4.71 16.73 8.30
C ASN A 38 3.36 17.25 7.76
N GLU A 39 3.36 17.84 6.57
CA GLU A 39 2.15 18.27 5.85
C GLU A 39 1.27 17.08 5.47
N ARG A 40 1.87 16.01 4.89
CA ARG A 40 1.15 14.75 4.60
C ARG A 40 0.58 14.07 5.83
N LEU A 41 1.21 14.26 7.00
CA LEU A 41 0.70 13.73 8.26
C LEU A 41 -0.37 14.61 8.91
N GLU A 42 -0.63 15.82 8.39
CA GLU A 42 -1.51 16.83 8.98
C GLU A 42 -1.16 17.11 10.46
N GLY A 43 0.14 17.12 10.78
CA GLY A 43 0.65 17.33 12.15
C GLY A 43 0.39 16.18 13.15
N ARG A 44 -0.05 15.00 12.69
CA ARG A 44 -0.22 13.79 13.52
C ARG A 44 1.04 12.92 13.53
N ASP A 45 1.22 12.12 14.58
CA ASP A 45 2.31 11.13 14.62
C ASP A 45 2.04 9.99 13.62
N LEU A 46 3.09 9.41 13.04
CA LEU A 46 2.98 8.15 12.33
C LEU A 46 3.19 6.96 13.30
N LEU A 47 2.29 5.98 13.25
CA LEU A 47 2.42 4.69 13.93
C LEU A 47 2.38 3.55 12.89
N ASN A 48 3.40 2.70 12.89
CA ASN A 48 3.40 1.46 12.11
C ASN A 48 3.03 0.30 13.04
N LEU A 49 1.95 -0.41 12.72
CA LEU A 49 1.40 -1.53 13.49
C LEU A 49 1.41 -2.79 12.62
N VAL A 50 2.11 -3.84 13.07
CA VAL A 50 2.15 -5.15 12.40
C VAL A 50 1.46 -6.18 13.29
N VAL A 51 0.53 -6.95 12.72
CA VAL A 51 -0.22 -7.98 13.44
C VAL A 51 0.30 -9.36 13.09
N VAL A 52 0.72 -10.11 14.11
CA VAL A 52 1.36 -11.42 14.01
C VAL A 52 0.76 -12.37 15.04
N GLY A 53 0.66 -13.66 14.72
CA GLY A 53 0.08 -14.68 15.59
C GLY A 53 -0.26 -15.94 14.81
N HIS A 54 -0.75 -16.96 15.52
CA HIS A 54 -1.11 -18.25 14.93
C HIS A 54 -2.18 -18.13 13.83
N VAL A 55 -2.34 -19.16 13.00
CA VAL A 55 -3.28 -19.19 11.87
C VAL A 55 -4.69 -18.81 12.35
N ASP A 56 -5.18 -19.53 13.35
CA ASP A 56 -6.56 -19.43 13.85
C ASP A 56 -6.77 -18.33 14.91
N ALA A 57 -5.77 -17.47 15.15
CA ALA A 57 -5.86 -16.38 16.13
C ALA A 57 -6.77 -15.20 15.70
N GLY A 58 -7.50 -15.32 14.58
CA GLY A 58 -8.48 -14.32 14.13
C GLY A 58 -7.91 -12.95 13.74
N LYS A 59 -6.61 -12.85 13.45
CA LYS A 59 -5.87 -11.60 13.14
C LYS A 59 -6.61 -10.71 12.13
N SER A 60 -6.86 -11.24 10.94
CA SER A 60 -7.47 -10.55 9.80
C SER A 60 -8.94 -10.23 10.07
N THR A 61 -9.65 -11.11 10.81
CA THR A 61 -11.01 -10.85 11.30
C THR A 61 -11.05 -9.66 12.25
N LEU A 62 -10.12 -9.58 13.21
CA LEU A 62 -10.00 -8.45 14.14
C LEU A 62 -9.65 -7.17 13.39
N MET A 63 -8.70 -7.22 12.45
CA MET A 63 -8.28 -6.05 11.67
C MET A 63 -9.36 -5.54 10.73
N GLY A 64 -10.04 -6.42 9.99
CA GLY A 64 -11.19 -6.03 9.17
C GLY A 64 -12.33 -5.43 10.00
N HIS A 65 -12.59 -5.98 11.20
CA HIS A 65 -13.60 -5.42 12.12
C HIS A 65 -13.19 -4.03 12.66
N VAL A 66 -11.90 -3.78 12.94
CA VAL A 66 -11.40 -2.45 13.30
C VAL A 66 -11.61 -1.45 12.16
N LEU A 67 -11.27 -1.82 10.93
CA LEU A 67 -11.43 -0.95 9.75
C LEU A 67 -12.92 -0.61 9.49
N VAL A 68 -13.82 -1.57 9.65
CA VAL A 68 -15.28 -1.34 9.56
C VAL A 68 -15.79 -0.44 10.69
N LYS A 69 -15.33 -0.63 11.93
CA LYS A 69 -15.70 0.22 13.08
C LYS A 69 -15.22 1.66 12.92
N LEU A 70 -14.04 1.86 12.33
CA LEU A 70 -13.50 3.18 11.98
C LEU A 70 -14.12 3.76 10.70
N LYS A 71 -15.12 3.08 10.10
CA LYS A 71 -15.79 3.39 8.82
C LYS A 71 -14.88 3.49 7.59
N VAL A 72 -13.60 3.16 7.74
CA VAL A 72 -12.56 3.08 6.69
C VAL A 72 -12.99 2.14 5.55
N VAL A 73 -13.79 1.12 5.88
CA VAL A 73 -14.53 0.28 4.94
C VAL A 73 -15.99 0.69 4.94
N ASP A 74 -16.54 0.92 3.75
CA ASP A 74 -17.94 1.29 3.58
C ASP A 74 -18.89 0.10 3.81
N ASP A 75 -20.11 0.39 4.29
CA ASP A 75 -21.09 -0.65 4.63
C ASP A 75 -21.54 -1.47 3.41
N ARG A 76 -21.43 -0.93 2.19
CA ARG A 76 -21.75 -1.63 0.93
C ARG A 76 -20.67 -2.65 0.58
N THR A 77 -19.38 -2.33 0.72
CA THR A 77 -18.29 -3.30 0.61
C THR A 77 -18.39 -4.38 1.68
N MET A 78 -18.71 -4.00 2.93
CA MET A 78 -18.96 -4.98 3.98
C MET A 78 -20.14 -5.91 3.67
N HIS A 79 -21.23 -5.39 3.10
CA HIS A 79 -22.36 -6.22 2.67
C HIS A 79 -21.97 -7.18 1.54
N LYS A 80 -21.21 -6.74 0.53
CA LYS A 80 -20.70 -7.63 -0.53
C LYS A 80 -19.85 -8.76 0.07
N ASN A 81 -18.93 -8.43 0.98
CA ASN A 81 -18.08 -9.41 1.64
C ASN A 81 -18.87 -10.41 2.49
N LYS A 82 -19.96 -9.99 3.15
CA LYS A 82 -20.90 -10.90 3.82
C LYS A 82 -21.59 -11.86 2.84
N THR A 83 -22.10 -11.34 1.72
CA THR A 83 -22.77 -12.16 0.70
C THR A 83 -21.82 -13.19 0.07
N GLU A 84 -20.59 -12.80 -0.26
CA GLU A 84 -19.58 -13.74 -0.78
C GLU A 84 -19.11 -14.74 0.29
N ALA A 85 -18.95 -14.31 1.54
CA ALA A 85 -18.64 -15.20 2.65
C ALA A 85 -19.74 -16.27 2.85
N ALA A 86 -21.02 -15.87 2.83
CA ALA A 86 -22.16 -16.78 2.89
C ALA A 86 -22.17 -17.76 1.70
N ARG A 87 -21.94 -17.27 0.48
CA ARG A 87 -21.87 -18.08 -0.75
C ARG A 87 -20.76 -19.15 -0.71
N LEU A 88 -19.69 -18.89 0.03
CA LEU A 88 -18.57 -19.82 0.25
C LEU A 88 -18.72 -20.67 1.53
N GLY A 89 -19.81 -20.55 2.29
CA GLY A 89 -20.04 -21.28 3.54
C GLY A 89 -19.17 -20.79 4.71
N LYS A 90 -18.81 -19.50 4.72
CA LYS A 90 -17.83 -18.89 5.63
C LYS A 90 -18.31 -17.59 6.27
N ASP A 91 -19.57 -17.51 6.68
CA ASP A 91 -20.20 -16.29 7.24
C ASP A 91 -19.34 -15.55 8.29
N SER A 92 -18.66 -16.32 9.16
CA SER A 92 -17.77 -15.81 10.21
C SER A 92 -16.50 -15.10 9.70
N PHE A 93 -16.10 -15.34 8.44
CA PHE A 93 -14.90 -14.76 7.80
C PHE A 93 -15.20 -13.46 7.05
N SER A 94 -16.44 -12.98 7.04
CA SER A 94 -16.84 -11.77 6.30
C SER A 94 -16.01 -10.52 6.62
N PHE A 95 -15.45 -10.41 7.84
CA PHE A 95 -14.48 -9.35 8.20
C PHE A 95 -13.06 -9.62 7.69
N ALA A 96 -12.59 -10.87 7.67
CA ALA A 96 -11.27 -11.20 7.10
C ALA A 96 -11.21 -10.89 5.60
N PHE A 97 -12.32 -11.07 4.88
CA PHE A 97 -12.48 -10.77 3.45
C PHE A 97 -12.31 -9.28 3.08
N VAL A 98 -12.21 -8.38 4.08
CA VAL A 98 -11.79 -6.97 3.91
C VAL A 98 -10.31 -6.86 3.50
N LEU A 99 -9.48 -7.83 3.90
CA LEU A 99 -8.03 -7.86 3.68
C LEU A 99 -7.62 -9.04 2.78
N ASP A 100 -8.31 -10.17 2.93
CA ASP A 100 -8.21 -11.34 2.06
C ASP A 100 -9.00 -11.10 0.76
N GLU A 101 -8.43 -10.34 -0.17
CA GLU A 101 -9.06 -10.02 -1.46
C GLU A 101 -9.03 -11.18 -2.46
N SER A 102 -8.04 -12.08 -2.37
CA SER A 102 -7.86 -13.11 -3.40
C SER A 102 -8.82 -14.28 -3.24
N GLU A 103 -9.24 -14.86 -4.37
CA GLU A 103 -10.11 -16.04 -4.36
C GLU A 103 -9.46 -17.22 -3.63
N GLU A 104 -8.14 -17.40 -3.72
CA GLU A 104 -7.42 -18.49 -3.06
C GLU A 104 -7.47 -18.34 -1.52
N GLU A 105 -7.30 -17.12 -0.99
CA GLU A 105 -7.44 -16.83 0.44
C GLU A 105 -8.88 -17.02 0.91
N ARG A 106 -9.87 -16.55 0.14
CA ARG A 106 -11.30 -16.70 0.47
C ARG A 106 -11.74 -18.17 0.45
N GLN A 107 -11.35 -18.91 -0.59
CA GLN A 107 -11.64 -20.35 -0.75
C GLN A 107 -10.96 -21.19 0.34
N ARG A 108 -9.73 -20.88 0.76
CA ARG A 108 -9.05 -21.60 1.87
C ARG A 108 -9.42 -21.09 3.27
N GLY A 109 -9.77 -19.82 3.41
CA GLY A 109 -10.05 -19.17 4.70
C GLY A 109 -8.79 -18.83 5.49
N VAL A 110 -7.67 -18.60 4.78
CA VAL A 110 -6.36 -18.31 5.38
C VAL A 110 -5.66 -17.21 4.61
N THR A 111 -5.16 -16.21 5.33
CA THR A 111 -4.34 -15.12 4.78
C THR A 111 -3.00 -15.66 4.31
N MET A 112 -2.67 -15.39 3.03
CA MET A 112 -1.45 -15.90 2.38
C MET A 112 -0.52 -14.76 1.97
N ASP A 113 -1.08 -13.65 1.49
CA ASP A 113 -0.35 -12.42 1.19
C ASP A 113 -0.29 -11.48 2.40
N ILE A 114 0.52 -10.43 2.29
CA ILE A 114 0.59 -9.35 3.29
C ILE A 114 -0.39 -8.26 2.87
N ALA A 115 -1.39 -7.96 3.70
CA ALA A 115 -2.27 -6.83 3.49
C ALA A 115 -1.78 -5.61 4.27
N GLN A 116 -1.81 -4.44 3.65
CA GLN A 116 -1.53 -3.15 4.28
C GLN A 116 -2.77 -2.27 4.18
N ALA A 117 -3.06 -1.53 5.24
CA ALA A 117 -4.16 -0.57 5.33
C ALA A 117 -3.67 0.68 6.06
N GLN A 118 -4.18 1.86 5.70
CA GLN A 118 -3.94 3.08 6.47
C GLN A 118 -5.24 3.63 7.04
N PHE A 119 -5.23 4.06 8.30
CA PHE A 119 -6.35 4.77 8.91
C PHE A 119 -5.88 5.93 9.78
N LYS A 120 -6.78 6.90 9.99
CA LYS A 120 -6.54 8.10 10.79
C LYS A 120 -7.22 7.97 12.16
N THR A 121 -6.55 8.46 13.18
CA THR A 121 -7.11 8.68 14.52
C THR A 121 -7.01 10.17 14.86
N LYS A 122 -7.50 10.57 16.04
CA LYS A 122 -7.42 11.98 16.49
C LYS A 122 -5.99 12.51 16.56
N THR A 123 -5.01 11.66 16.90
CA THR A 123 -3.62 12.08 17.17
C THR A 123 -2.58 11.39 16.28
N LYS A 124 -2.91 10.26 15.66
CA LYS A 124 -1.96 9.45 14.86
C LYS A 124 -2.54 9.01 13.51
N ILE A 125 -1.68 8.90 12.51
CA ILE A 125 -1.92 8.09 11.31
C ILE A 125 -1.35 6.70 11.59
N VAL A 126 -2.14 5.66 11.36
CA VAL A 126 -1.76 4.27 11.61
C VAL A 126 -1.62 3.53 10.29
N ASN A 127 -0.40 3.10 9.98
CA ASN A 127 -0.13 2.10 8.95
C ASN A 127 -0.28 0.72 9.58
N LEU A 128 -1.34 0.02 9.24
CA LEU A 128 -1.63 -1.33 9.68
C LEU A 128 -1.12 -2.35 8.64
N VAL A 129 -0.44 -3.39 9.10
CA VAL A 129 0.04 -4.50 8.28
C VAL A 129 -0.46 -5.81 8.88
N ASP A 130 -1.26 -6.55 8.13
CA ASP A 130 -1.70 -7.90 8.47
C ASP A 130 -0.78 -8.93 7.80
N ALA A 131 -0.32 -9.90 8.58
CA ALA A 131 0.72 -10.85 8.16
C ALA A 131 0.18 -12.30 8.14
N PRO A 132 0.54 -13.10 7.12
CA PRO A 132 0.07 -14.47 6.99
C PRO A 132 0.56 -15.34 8.15
N GLY A 133 -0.36 -16.05 8.80
CA GLY A 133 -0.08 -16.90 9.97
C GLY A 133 0.51 -18.27 9.64
N HIS A 134 0.50 -18.68 8.36
CA HIS A 134 0.96 -20.00 7.91
C HIS A 134 2.33 -19.93 7.22
N LYS A 135 3.15 -20.97 7.39
CA LYS A 135 4.39 -21.17 6.60
C LYS A 135 4.03 -21.75 5.23
N GLY A 136 3.41 -20.94 4.37
CA GLY A 136 3.15 -21.31 2.98
C GLY A 136 4.40 -21.28 2.12
N ASN A 137 4.48 -22.18 1.13
CA ASN A 137 5.54 -22.21 0.10
C ASN A 137 5.31 -21.16 -1.02
N SER A 138 4.20 -20.42 -0.96
CA SER A 138 3.80 -19.41 -1.95
C SER A 138 4.67 -18.15 -1.86
N LYS A 139 4.95 -17.53 -3.02
CA LYS A 139 5.54 -16.19 -3.08
C LYS A 139 4.53 -15.18 -2.49
N LYS A 140 4.82 -14.67 -1.30
CA LYS A 140 4.00 -13.62 -0.65
C LYS A 140 3.96 -12.37 -1.51
N LYS A 141 2.75 -11.91 -1.86
CA LYS A 141 2.51 -10.59 -2.45
C LYS A 141 2.20 -9.59 -1.34
N THR A 142 2.29 -8.31 -1.66
CA THR A 142 1.87 -7.21 -0.78
C THR A 142 0.69 -6.50 -1.41
N LYS A 143 -0.44 -6.41 -0.70
CA LYS A 143 -1.66 -5.73 -1.12
C LYS A 143 -1.80 -4.42 -0.35
N SER A 144 -1.76 -3.29 -1.04
CA SER A 144 -1.93 -1.96 -0.43
C SER A 144 -3.38 -1.49 -0.56
N HIS A 145 -4.16 -1.58 0.52
CA HIS A 145 -5.49 -1.01 0.61
C HIS A 145 -5.37 0.47 0.94
N LEU A 146 -5.33 1.31 -0.10
CA LEU A 146 -5.45 2.75 0.06
C LEU A 146 -6.92 3.12 0.20
N PHE A 147 -7.44 2.98 1.42
CA PHE A 147 -8.77 3.47 1.73
C PHE A 147 -8.81 5.00 1.59
N PRO A 148 -9.85 5.57 0.97
CA PRO A 148 -9.98 7.02 0.85
C PRO A 148 -10.00 7.64 2.24
N SER A 149 -9.22 8.71 2.45
CA SER A 149 -9.19 9.43 3.71
C SER A 149 -10.56 10.05 3.98
N ILE A 150 -11.34 9.41 4.84
CA ILE A 150 -12.65 9.90 5.26
C ILE A 150 -12.43 11.19 6.04
N GLY A 151 -12.93 12.30 5.51
CA GLY A 151 -13.07 13.53 6.27
C GLY A 151 -14.13 13.33 7.35
N ASN A 152 -13.84 13.79 8.57
CA ASN A 152 -14.83 13.89 9.64
C ASN A 152 -16.00 14.80 9.25
#